data_AF-A0AAD7LQL7-F1
#
_entry.id   AF-A0AAD7LQL7-F1
#
_cell.length_a   1.000
_cell.length_b   1.000
_cell.length_c   1.000
_cell.angle_alpha   90.00
_cell.angle_beta   90.00
_cell.angle_gamma   90.00
#
_symmetry.space_group_name_H-M   'P 1'
#
loop_
_entity.id
_entity.type
_entity.pdbx_description
1 polymer ?
#
loop_
_entity_poly.entity_id
_entity_poly.type
_entity_poly.pdbx_seq_one_letter_code
_entity_poly.pdbx_strand_id
1 'polypeptide(L)'
;MVKKLGLGYEKIHVCPNDCMLYYGEEDKKLRECRICGHSRYQPKTRSSKIDVPYKILRHFPLAPRLQRFFMSKNTAQHMTWHDQRCANGIMIHPSDGEAWKHFDDNYPSFLDELRNIRLGLATDGFCPFGHSSNGHSIWPVFVTPYNLPPNMCMKEQYLFLTLVIPGPKSPKQNLDIYLRPLIDDLKKLWNVGVNTYDAYRGENFIMRAALMWTISDFPAYGMLSGWSTHGNLACPYCMEQTKSFRLPHSHKQCWFDCHRQFLPIDHPFRKQKDKFKKNTTEKALPPPRLSGEEVWDRLRRLN
;
A
#
# COMPACT_ATOMS: atom_id res chain seq x y z
N MET A 1 -21.36 -5.27 21.05
CA MET A 1 -21.26 -3.85 21.45
C MET A 1 -20.28 -3.08 20.54
N VAL A 2 -19.02 -3.52 20.41
CA VAL A 2 -17.98 -2.88 19.56
C VAL A 2 -18.33 -2.77 18.06
N LYS A 3 -18.96 -3.79 17.46
CA LYS A 3 -19.40 -3.74 16.04
C LYS A 3 -20.43 -2.65 15.74
N LYS A 4 -21.32 -2.34 16.70
CA LYS A 4 -22.32 -1.26 16.57
C LYS A 4 -21.70 0.14 16.61
N LEU A 5 -20.50 0.27 17.16
CA LEU A 5 -19.72 1.51 17.16
C LEU A 5 -18.86 1.66 15.89
N GLY A 6 -19.03 0.77 14.90
CA GLY A 6 -18.20 0.71 13.69
C GLY A 6 -16.78 0.18 13.93
N LEU A 7 -16.48 -0.32 15.14
CA LEU A 7 -15.16 -0.85 15.53
C LEU A 7 -15.03 -2.34 15.20
N GLY A 8 -16.01 -2.89 14.48
CA GLY A 8 -15.98 -4.26 14.01
C GLY A 8 -15.01 -4.49 12.86
N TYR A 9 -14.88 -5.77 12.53
CA TYR A 9 -14.23 -6.23 11.31
C TYR A 9 -15.15 -7.24 10.62
N GLU A 10 -14.92 -7.39 9.33
CA GLU A 10 -15.56 -8.36 8.46
C GLU A 10 -14.66 -9.58 8.35
N LYS A 11 -15.28 -10.77 8.42
CA LYS A 11 -14.59 -12.04 8.23
C LYS A 11 -14.80 -12.47 6.79
N ILE A 12 -13.72 -12.46 6.01
CA ILE A 12 -13.73 -12.88 4.62
C ILE A 12 -13.02 -14.23 4.56
N HIS A 13 -13.70 -15.25 4.02
CA HIS A 13 -13.10 -16.57 3.91
C HIS A 13 -12.12 -16.56 2.74
N VAL A 14 -11.06 -17.35 2.83
CA VAL A 14 -10.00 -17.41 1.83
C VAL A 14 -9.82 -18.85 1.37
N CYS A 15 -9.55 -19.05 0.09
CA CYS A 15 -9.12 -20.34 -0.42
C CYS A 15 -7.86 -20.82 0.33
N PRO A 16 -7.76 -22.10 0.75
CA PRO A 16 -6.56 -22.61 1.41
C PRO A 16 -5.27 -22.40 0.60
N ASN A 17 -5.39 -22.52 -0.73
CA ASN A 17 -4.31 -22.34 -1.70
C ASN A 17 -4.11 -20.88 -2.14
N ASP A 18 -4.73 -19.91 -1.45
CA ASP A 18 -4.57 -18.47 -1.70
C ASP A 18 -5.05 -17.98 -3.07
N CYS A 19 -5.81 -18.79 -3.82
CA CYS A 19 -6.24 -18.44 -5.18
C CYS A 19 -7.31 -17.33 -5.23
N MET A 20 -8.16 -17.24 -4.21
CA MET A 20 -9.26 -16.27 -4.18
C MET A 20 -9.76 -15.99 -2.76
N LEU A 21 -10.43 -14.84 -2.63
CA LEU A 21 -11.30 -14.53 -1.50
C LEU A 21 -12.74 -14.93 -1.83
N TYR A 22 -13.47 -15.45 -0.86
CA TYR A 22 -14.93 -15.60 -0.93
C TYR A 22 -15.58 -14.25 -0.60
N TYR A 23 -15.41 -13.28 -1.51
CA TYR A 23 -15.67 -11.85 -1.32
C TYR A 23 -16.35 -11.25 -2.55
N GLY A 24 -17.23 -10.25 -2.35
CA GLY A 24 -18.10 -9.72 -3.41
C GLY A 24 -19.39 -10.53 -3.56
N GLU A 25 -20.31 -10.07 -4.41
CA GLU A 25 -21.67 -10.61 -4.50
C GLU A 25 -21.74 -12.05 -5.01
N GLU A 26 -20.84 -12.40 -5.93
CA GLU A 26 -20.78 -13.71 -6.58
C GLU A 26 -20.03 -14.73 -5.69
N ASP A 27 -18.76 -14.45 -5.39
CA ASP A 27 -17.87 -15.41 -4.74
C ASP A 27 -18.24 -15.70 -3.29
N LYS A 28 -18.92 -14.78 -2.58
CA LYS A 28 -19.30 -14.98 -1.17
C LYS A 28 -20.22 -16.18 -0.94
N LYS A 29 -20.98 -16.59 -1.97
CA LYS A 29 -21.96 -17.69 -1.93
C LYS A 29 -21.33 -19.04 -2.24
N LEU A 30 -20.13 -19.06 -2.82
CA LEU A 30 -19.45 -20.28 -3.21
C LEU A 30 -19.06 -21.10 -1.98
N ARG A 31 -19.15 -22.43 -2.12
CA ARG A 31 -18.67 -23.42 -1.15
C ARG A 31 -17.33 -24.04 -1.54
N GLU A 32 -16.88 -23.81 -2.77
CA GLU A 32 -15.63 -24.33 -3.33
C GLU A 32 -14.93 -23.23 -4.14
N CYS A 33 -13.60 -23.32 -4.22
CA CYS A 33 -12.79 -22.37 -4.96
C CYS A 33 -13.00 -22.56 -6.46
N ARG A 34 -13.41 -21.50 -7.18
CA ARG A 34 -13.60 -21.59 -8.64
C ARG A 34 -12.31 -21.79 -9.45
N ILE A 35 -11.15 -21.59 -8.83
CA ILE A 35 -9.83 -21.69 -9.50
C ILE A 35 -9.20 -23.07 -9.30
N CYS A 36 -9.23 -23.61 -8.07
CA CYS A 36 -8.56 -24.87 -7.74
C CYS A 36 -9.50 -25.99 -7.26
N GLY A 37 -10.81 -25.74 -7.18
CA GLY A 37 -11.80 -26.71 -6.70
C GLY A 37 -11.76 -26.99 -5.19
N HIS A 38 -10.85 -26.39 -4.42
CA HIS A 38 -10.72 -26.70 -2.99
C HIS A 38 -11.96 -26.25 -2.20
N SER A 39 -12.47 -27.11 -1.32
CA SER A 39 -13.55 -26.78 -0.38
C SER A 39 -13.22 -25.55 0.48
N ARG A 40 -14.20 -24.67 0.66
CA ARG A 40 -14.13 -23.52 1.55
C ARG A 40 -14.04 -23.93 3.02
N TYR A 41 -14.68 -25.04 3.38
CA TYR A 41 -14.91 -25.47 4.75
C TYR A 41 -14.19 -26.78 5.05
N GLN A 42 -13.74 -26.90 6.30
CA GLN A 42 -13.18 -28.13 6.83
C GLN A 42 -14.23 -29.25 6.88
N PRO A 43 -13.83 -30.53 6.75
CA PRO A 43 -14.73 -31.65 6.94
C PRO A 43 -15.39 -31.59 8.31
N LYS A 44 -16.70 -31.85 8.37
CA LYS A 44 -17.43 -31.90 9.64
C LYS A 44 -17.00 -33.13 10.43
N THR A 45 -16.65 -32.94 11.70
CA THR A 45 -16.56 -34.04 12.66
C THR A 45 -17.96 -34.43 13.13
N ARG A 46 -18.14 -35.67 13.63
CA ARG A 46 -19.43 -36.17 14.17
C ARG A 46 -20.07 -35.23 15.21
N SER A 47 -19.28 -34.40 15.89
CA SER A 47 -19.71 -33.47 16.94
C SER A 47 -19.94 -32.03 16.46
N SER A 48 -19.49 -31.64 15.26
CA SER A 48 -19.63 -30.26 14.78
C SER A 48 -20.71 -30.12 13.71
N LYS A 49 -21.79 -29.42 14.04
CA LYS A 49 -22.82 -29.01 13.07
C LYS A 49 -22.42 -27.77 12.27
N ILE A 50 -21.43 -27.01 12.74
CA ILE A 50 -21.05 -25.68 12.24
C ILE A 50 -19.96 -25.82 11.15
N ASP A 51 -20.18 -25.12 10.04
CA ASP A 51 -19.19 -24.99 8.96
C ASP A 51 -18.02 -24.11 9.44
N VAL A 52 -16.79 -24.67 9.45
CA VAL A 52 -15.57 -23.94 9.84
C VAL A 52 -14.72 -23.70 8.60
N PRO A 53 -14.43 -22.44 8.22
CA PRO A 53 -13.57 -22.17 7.08
C PRO A 53 -12.12 -22.49 7.40
N TYR A 54 -11.35 -22.86 6.38
CA TYR A 54 -9.91 -23.10 6.54
C TYR A 54 -9.10 -21.85 6.87
N LYS A 55 -9.43 -20.72 6.23
CA LYS A 55 -8.64 -19.48 6.30
C LYS A 55 -9.57 -18.26 6.31
N ILE A 56 -9.27 -17.28 7.14
CA ILE A 56 -10.08 -16.07 7.34
C ILE A 56 -9.19 -14.83 7.29
N LEU A 57 -9.43 -13.98 6.30
CA LEU A 57 -8.97 -12.60 6.25
C LEU A 57 -9.88 -11.75 7.15
N ARG A 58 -9.29 -10.90 7.99
CA ARG A 58 -10.05 -9.91 8.76
C ARG A 58 -9.90 -8.55 8.08
N HIS A 59 -11.00 -8.01 7.58
CA HIS A 59 -11.05 -6.70 6.93
C HIS A 59 -11.71 -5.69 7.85
N PHE A 60 -11.09 -4.53 7.96
CA PHE A 60 -11.47 -3.44 8.83
C PHE A 60 -11.82 -2.26 7.90
N PRO A 61 -13.12 -2.07 7.56
CA PRO A 61 -13.56 -1.08 6.56
C PRO A 61 -13.00 0.34 6.81
N LEU A 62 -12.45 0.95 5.77
CA LEU A 62 -11.70 2.20 5.95
C LEU A 62 -12.60 3.41 6.21
N ALA A 63 -13.69 3.56 5.45
CA ALA A 63 -14.54 4.76 5.52
C ALA A 63 -15.08 5.07 6.93
N PRO A 64 -15.69 4.11 7.68
CA PRO A 64 -16.18 4.39 9.04
C PRO A 64 -15.08 4.80 10.02
N ARG A 65 -13.83 4.40 9.78
CA ARG A 65 -12.68 4.78 10.62
C ARG A 65 -12.24 6.20 10.34
N LEU A 66 -12.17 6.58 9.06
CA LEU A 66 -11.84 7.94 8.65
C LEU A 66 -12.91 8.94 9.12
N GLN A 67 -14.19 8.59 9.03
CA GLN A 67 -15.28 9.45 9.52
C GLN A 67 -15.15 9.81 11.00
N ARG A 68 -14.54 8.94 11.83
CA ARG A 68 -14.36 9.24 13.26
C ARG A 68 -13.43 10.41 13.53
N PHE A 69 -12.51 10.72 12.63
CA PHE A 69 -11.68 11.92 12.80
C PHE A 69 -12.51 13.19 12.79
N PHE A 70 -13.63 13.17 12.09
CA PHE A 70 -14.55 14.29 12.00
C PHE A 70 -15.62 14.30 13.11
N MET A 71 -15.77 13.21 13.89
CA MET A 71 -16.76 13.13 14.96
C MET A 71 -16.37 13.89 16.24
N SER A 72 -15.09 14.22 16.43
CA SER A 72 -14.59 14.97 17.58
C SER A 72 -14.06 16.31 17.14
N LYS A 73 -14.52 17.40 17.76
CA LYS A 73 -14.05 18.77 17.46
C LYS A 73 -12.52 18.89 17.50
N ASN A 74 -11.90 18.28 18.52
CA ASN A 74 -10.44 18.32 18.70
C ASN A 74 -9.69 17.66 17.54
N THR A 75 -10.16 16.51 17.06
CA THR A 75 -9.48 15.81 15.96
C THR A 75 -9.83 16.42 14.60
N ALA A 76 -11.09 16.80 14.41
CA ALA A 76 -11.60 17.35 13.16
C ALA A 76 -10.90 18.65 12.78
N GLN A 77 -10.64 19.53 13.75
CA GLN A 77 -9.87 20.76 13.55
C GLN A 77 -8.48 20.49 12.94
N HIS A 78 -7.84 19.39 13.32
CA HIS A 78 -6.51 19.03 12.81
C HIS A 78 -6.53 18.37 11.43
N MET A 79 -7.69 17.96 10.91
CA MET A 79 -7.79 17.31 9.59
C MET A 79 -7.53 18.26 8.41
N THR A 80 -7.51 19.57 8.66
CA THR A 80 -7.12 20.60 7.68
C THR A 80 -5.78 21.26 8.03
N TRP A 81 -4.99 20.66 8.93
CA TRP A 81 -3.72 21.25 9.39
C TRP A 81 -2.71 21.46 8.25
N HIS A 82 -2.68 20.53 7.29
CA HIS A 82 -1.74 20.57 6.16
C HIS A 82 -1.84 21.83 5.29
N ASP A 83 -3.00 22.48 5.26
CA ASP A 83 -3.28 23.71 4.51
C ASP A 83 -2.91 24.98 5.31
N GLN A 84 -3.10 24.97 6.62
CA GLN A 84 -2.94 26.14 7.50
C GLN A 84 -1.48 26.45 7.87
N ARG A 85 -0.51 25.72 7.30
CA ARG A 85 0.89 25.80 7.72
C ARG A 85 1.70 26.79 6.87
N CYS A 86 2.67 27.46 7.49
CA CYS A 86 3.71 28.19 6.76
C CYS A 86 4.90 27.26 6.47
N ALA A 87 5.23 27.08 5.19
CA ALA A 87 6.42 26.33 4.80
C ALA A 87 7.66 27.22 4.91
N ASN A 88 8.57 26.89 5.83
CA ASN A 88 9.82 27.64 6.06
C ASN A 88 11.01 27.07 5.26
N GLY A 89 10.75 26.40 4.14
CA GLY A 89 11.77 25.75 3.31
C GLY A 89 12.36 24.45 3.87
N ILE A 90 11.93 24.00 5.06
CA ILE A 90 12.35 22.73 5.67
C ILE A 90 11.22 21.71 5.56
N MET A 91 11.54 20.52 5.06
CA MET A 91 10.61 19.39 4.98
C MET A 91 10.43 18.76 6.37
N ILE A 92 9.28 18.97 7.00
CA ILE A 92 8.96 18.43 8.33
C ILE A 92 7.74 17.50 8.31
N HIS A 93 7.03 17.46 7.19
CA HIS A 93 5.82 16.69 7.03
C HIS A 93 5.67 16.22 5.57
N PRO A 94 5.02 15.09 5.26
CA PRO A 94 4.87 14.65 3.87
C PRO A 94 4.19 15.66 2.92
N SER A 95 3.37 16.57 3.45
CA SER A 95 2.79 17.69 2.67
C SER A 95 3.79 18.76 2.22
N ASP A 96 5.04 18.70 2.68
CA ASP A 96 6.16 19.49 2.13
C ASP A 96 6.74 18.89 0.86
N GLY A 97 6.55 17.58 0.66
CA GLY A 97 7.18 16.79 -0.39
C GLY A 97 6.67 17.14 -1.78
N GLU A 98 7.55 17.00 -2.78
CA GLU A 98 7.20 17.18 -4.19
C GLU A 98 6.08 16.24 -4.64
N ALA A 99 6.03 15.01 -4.10
CA ALA A 99 4.98 14.04 -4.43
C ALA A 99 3.58 14.53 -4.01
N TRP A 100 3.47 15.25 -2.90
CA TRP A 100 2.20 15.84 -2.47
C TRP A 100 1.79 16.99 -3.40
N LYS A 101 2.71 17.91 -3.69
CA LYS A 101 2.47 19.05 -4.58
C LYS A 101 2.08 18.59 -5.98
N HIS A 102 2.81 17.63 -6.52
CA HIS A 102 2.50 17.02 -7.81
C HIS A 102 1.14 16.35 -7.83
N PHE A 103 0.72 15.69 -6.75
CA PHE A 103 -0.63 15.13 -6.66
C PHE A 103 -1.69 16.25 -6.68
N ASP A 104 -1.47 17.30 -5.91
CA ASP A 104 -2.35 18.46 -5.83
C ASP A 104 -2.50 19.13 -7.22
N ASP A 105 -1.40 19.31 -7.96
CA ASP A 105 -1.39 19.87 -9.31
C ASP A 105 -2.18 19.00 -10.33
N ASN A 106 -2.11 17.68 -10.20
CA ASN A 106 -2.80 16.76 -11.12
C ASN A 106 -4.27 16.54 -10.78
N TYR A 107 -4.67 16.77 -9.53
CA TYR A 107 -6.02 16.51 -9.05
C TYR A 107 -6.60 17.73 -8.31
N PRO A 108 -6.76 18.90 -8.98
CA PRO A 108 -7.24 20.12 -8.34
C PRO A 108 -8.63 19.97 -7.72
N SER A 109 -9.52 19.16 -8.34
CA SER A 109 -10.85 18.87 -7.79
C SER A 109 -10.85 18.09 -6.47
N PHE A 110 -9.72 17.47 -6.11
CA PHE A 110 -9.54 16.87 -4.80
C PHE A 110 -9.23 17.94 -3.74
N LEU A 111 -8.64 19.07 -4.12
CA LEU A 111 -8.26 20.18 -3.24
C LEU A 111 -9.41 21.11 -2.89
N ASP A 112 -10.44 21.16 -3.75
CA ASP A 112 -11.66 21.94 -3.51
C ASP A 112 -12.29 21.64 -2.14
N GLU A 113 -12.04 20.44 -1.61
CA GLU A 113 -12.40 20.04 -0.27
C GLU A 113 -11.14 19.71 0.57
N LEU A 114 -10.70 20.67 1.39
CA LEU A 114 -9.53 20.56 2.28
C LEU A 114 -9.62 19.41 3.28
N ARG A 115 -10.83 18.92 3.58
CA ARG A 115 -11.04 17.79 4.49
C ARG A 115 -10.78 16.43 3.82
N ASN A 116 -10.54 16.40 2.51
CA ASN A 116 -10.19 15.17 1.81
C ASN A 116 -8.86 14.59 2.31
N ILE A 117 -8.80 13.27 2.43
CA ILE A 117 -7.75 12.60 3.20
C ILE A 117 -6.68 12.02 2.28
N ARG A 118 -5.42 12.33 2.57
CA ARG A 118 -4.27 11.68 1.94
C ARG A 118 -3.71 10.60 2.86
N LEU A 119 -3.54 9.40 2.32
CA LEU A 119 -3.25 8.18 3.06
C LEU A 119 -1.88 7.63 2.71
N GLY A 120 -1.19 7.07 3.70
CA GLY A 120 -0.06 6.17 3.52
C GLY A 120 -0.46 4.75 3.89
N LEU A 121 0.04 3.76 3.16
CA LEU A 121 -0.16 2.34 3.47
C LEU A 121 1.16 1.70 3.86
N ALA A 122 1.16 0.87 4.90
CA ALA A 122 2.33 0.08 5.30
C ALA A 122 1.94 -1.38 5.52
N THR A 123 2.82 -2.31 5.16
CA THR A 123 2.62 -3.74 5.42
C THR A 123 3.96 -4.45 5.50
N ASP A 124 4.04 -5.42 6.41
CA ASP A 124 5.18 -6.31 6.56
C ASP A 124 4.74 -7.62 7.23
N GLY A 125 5.58 -8.65 7.12
CA GLY A 125 5.38 -9.93 7.78
C GLY A 125 5.76 -9.85 9.25
N PHE A 126 4.84 -10.26 10.11
CA PHE A 126 5.04 -10.29 11.56
C PHE A 126 4.86 -11.71 12.10
N CYS A 127 5.71 -12.13 13.05
CA CYS A 127 5.58 -13.40 13.74
C CYS A 127 4.94 -13.21 15.14
N PRO A 128 3.69 -13.64 15.36
CA PRO A 128 2.99 -13.38 16.61
C PRO A 128 3.46 -14.25 17.79
N PHE A 129 4.20 -15.32 17.53
CA PHE A 129 4.67 -16.27 18.55
C PHE A 129 6.16 -16.11 18.89
N GLY A 130 6.78 -15.01 18.45
CA GLY A 130 8.20 -14.72 18.67
C GLY A 130 9.15 -15.41 17.68
N HIS A 131 10.44 -15.05 17.76
CA HIS A 131 11.48 -15.48 16.83
C HIS A 131 11.74 -17.00 16.80
N SER A 132 11.30 -17.73 17.83
CA SER A 132 11.55 -19.17 17.98
C SER A 132 10.49 -20.07 17.33
N SER A 133 9.42 -19.50 16.77
CA SER A 133 8.36 -20.28 16.15
C SER A 133 8.65 -20.56 14.67
N ASN A 134 8.45 -21.81 14.24
CA ASN A 134 8.73 -22.31 12.89
C ASN A 134 7.96 -21.56 11.80
N GLY A 135 8.52 -20.46 11.29
CA GLY A 135 8.13 -19.81 10.04
C GLY A 135 6.69 -19.29 10.01
N HIS A 136 6.08 -18.94 11.15
CA HIS A 136 4.74 -18.36 11.19
C HIS A 136 4.80 -16.85 10.91
N SER A 137 4.13 -16.40 9.85
CA SER A 137 4.05 -15.00 9.45
C SER A 137 2.61 -14.62 9.19
N ILE A 138 2.11 -13.63 9.94
CA ILE A 138 0.87 -12.92 9.66
C ILE A 138 1.22 -11.56 9.04
N TRP A 139 0.32 -11.01 8.22
CA TRP A 139 0.59 -9.77 7.50
C TRP A 139 -0.47 -8.73 7.84
N PRO A 140 -0.22 -7.85 8.82
CA PRO A 140 -1.06 -6.68 9.06
C PRO A 140 -0.84 -5.64 7.97
N VAL A 141 -1.93 -5.05 7.47
CA VAL A 141 -1.89 -3.87 6.58
C VAL A 141 -2.38 -2.68 7.38
N PHE A 142 -1.52 -1.67 7.48
CA PHE A 142 -1.79 -0.43 8.17
C PHE A 142 -2.03 0.71 7.19
N VAL A 143 -2.91 1.64 7.56
CA VAL A 143 -3.15 2.88 6.84
C VAL A 143 -3.07 4.05 7.82
N THR A 144 -2.38 5.12 7.42
CA THR A 144 -2.24 6.34 8.21
C THR A 144 -2.73 7.57 7.42
N PRO A 145 -3.48 8.50 8.05
CA PRO A 145 -3.81 9.79 7.45
C PRO A 145 -2.67 10.80 7.62
N TYR A 146 -2.21 11.39 6.52
CA TYR A 146 -1.22 12.46 6.54
C TYR A 146 -1.85 13.86 6.64
N ASN A 147 -3.16 13.97 6.88
CA ASN A 147 -3.78 15.27 7.09
C ASN A 147 -3.41 15.92 8.43
N LEU A 148 -3.06 15.07 9.41
CA LEU A 148 -2.79 15.43 10.80
C LEU A 148 -1.38 16.02 10.95
N PRO A 149 -1.15 16.87 11.97
CA PRO A 149 0.16 17.43 12.24
C PRO A 149 1.21 16.36 12.62
N PRO A 150 2.52 16.67 12.51
CA PRO A 150 3.62 15.73 12.77
C PRO A 150 3.57 15.07 14.16
N ASN A 151 3.10 15.79 15.17
CA ASN A 151 2.95 15.27 16.54
C ASN A 151 1.74 14.34 16.71
N MET A 152 0.94 14.12 15.67
CA MET A 152 -0.25 13.28 15.66
C MET A 152 -0.18 12.17 14.60
N CYS A 153 0.16 12.47 13.35
CA CYS A 153 -0.04 11.55 12.21
C CYS A 153 0.59 10.15 12.35
N MET A 154 1.63 9.98 13.15
CA MET A 154 2.30 8.69 13.39
C MET A 154 2.01 8.07 14.76
N LYS A 155 1.11 8.63 15.57
CA LYS A 155 0.73 8.03 16.86
C LYS A 155 -0.21 6.84 16.63
N GLU A 156 -0.11 5.85 17.51
CA GLU A 156 -0.86 4.58 17.45
C GLU A 156 -2.36 4.76 17.22
N GLN A 157 -2.98 5.75 17.88
CA GLN A 157 -4.41 6.05 17.75
C GLN A 157 -4.85 6.55 16.35
N TYR A 158 -3.91 6.93 15.49
CA TYR A 158 -4.16 7.36 14.10
C TYR A 158 -3.65 6.33 13.07
N LEU A 159 -3.03 5.24 13.53
CA LEU A 159 -2.62 4.11 12.68
C LEU A 159 -3.74 3.08 12.63
N PHE A 160 -4.35 2.91 11.45
CA PHE A 160 -5.44 1.97 11.28
C PHE A 160 -4.98 0.65 10.72
N LEU A 161 -5.24 -0.41 11.46
CA LEU A 161 -5.24 -1.77 10.92
C LEU A 161 -6.44 -1.93 9.98
N THR A 162 -6.18 -2.14 8.69
CA THR A 162 -7.21 -2.32 7.64
C THR A 162 -7.38 -3.77 7.24
N LEU A 163 -6.31 -4.57 7.27
CA LEU A 163 -6.35 -6.01 6.98
C LEU A 163 -5.46 -6.77 7.97
N VAL A 164 -5.91 -7.96 8.35
CA VAL A 164 -5.05 -8.98 8.96
C VAL A 164 -5.10 -10.22 8.08
N ILE A 165 -4.04 -10.38 7.29
CA ILE A 165 -3.85 -11.52 6.41
C ILE A 165 -3.37 -12.70 7.27
N PRO A 166 -4.07 -13.85 7.21
CA PRO A 166 -3.77 -14.99 8.07
C PRO A 166 -2.48 -15.70 7.63
N GLY A 167 -1.70 -16.13 8.60
CA GLY A 167 -0.55 -17.01 8.40
C GLY A 167 -0.96 -18.48 8.14
N PRO A 168 -0.01 -19.43 8.24
CA PRO A 168 1.35 -19.25 8.75
C PRO A 168 2.36 -18.76 7.70
N LYS A 169 2.04 -18.75 6.41
CA LYS A 169 3.01 -18.40 5.36
C LYS A 169 2.82 -16.96 4.88
N SER A 170 3.91 -16.34 4.43
CA SER A 170 3.84 -15.06 3.71
C SER A 170 2.95 -15.20 2.46
N PRO A 171 2.15 -14.17 2.13
CA PRO A 171 1.28 -14.18 0.96
C PRO A 171 2.05 -14.20 -0.37
N LYS A 172 3.32 -13.75 -0.37
CA LYS A 172 4.17 -13.70 -1.58
C LYS A 172 3.44 -13.03 -2.75
N GLN A 173 3.39 -13.70 -3.90
CA GLN A 173 2.74 -13.25 -5.12
C GLN A 173 1.22 -13.10 -5.01
N ASN A 174 0.58 -13.61 -3.95
CA ASN A 174 -0.87 -13.57 -3.76
C ASN A 174 -1.32 -12.39 -2.90
N LEU A 175 -0.43 -11.44 -2.56
CA LEU A 175 -0.76 -10.30 -1.70
C LEU A 175 -1.89 -9.44 -2.31
N ASP A 176 -1.90 -9.29 -3.63
CA ASP A 176 -2.93 -8.57 -4.39
C ASP A 176 -4.35 -9.13 -4.13
N ILE A 177 -4.48 -10.45 -4.04
CA ILE A 177 -5.76 -11.14 -3.76
C ILE A 177 -6.30 -10.69 -2.40
N TYR A 178 -5.42 -10.58 -1.40
CA TYR A 178 -5.78 -10.14 -0.05
C TYR A 178 -6.12 -8.65 0.04
N LEU A 179 -5.49 -7.82 -0.80
CA LEU A 179 -5.71 -6.37 -0.82
C LEU A 179 -7.05 -5.97 -1.46
N ARG A 180 -7.73 -6.88 -2.19
CA ARG A 180 -8.99 -6.58 -2.90
C ARG A 180 -10.02 -5.79 -2.08
N PRO A 181 -10.38 -6.17 -0.83
CA PRO A 181 -11.37 -5.41 -0.05
C PRO A 181 -10.91 -3.99 0.29
N LEU A 182 -9.62 -3.80 0.54
CA LEU A 182 -9.05 -2.47 0.79
C LEU A 182 -8.99 -1.64 -0.51
N ILE A 183 -8.69 -2.26 -1.65
CA ILE A 183 -8.72 -1.60 -2.95
C ILE A 183 -10.14 -1.12 -3.26
N ASP A 184 -11.17 -1.90 -2.95
CA ASP A 184 -12.57 -1.49 -3.15
C ASP A 184 -12.96 -0.33 -2.21
N ASP A 185 -12.52 -0.36 -0.95
CA ASP A 185 -12.68 0.78 -0.02
C ASP A 185 -12.05 2.06 -0.60
N LEU A 186 -10.81 1.96 -1.08
CA LEU A 186 -10.07 3.08 -1.68
C LEU A 186 -10.74 3.59 -2.96
N LYS A 187 -11.19 2.71 -3.85
CA LYS A 187 -11.92 3.07 -5.07
C LYS A 187 -13.23 3.79 -4.75
N LYS A 188 -13.97 3.32 -3.73
CA LYS A 188 -15.21 3.97 -3.28
C LYS A 188 -14.92 5.37 -2.74
N LEU A 189 -13.91 5.51 -1.87
CA LEU A 189 -13.50 6.80 -1.31
C LEU A 189 -12.99 7.76 -2.38
N TRP A 190 -12.29 7.28 -3.40
CA TRP A 190 -11.77 8.11 -4.48
C TRP A 190 -12.85 8.58 -5.46
N ASN A 191 -13.68 7.66 -5.96
CA ASN A 191 -14.61 7.92 -7.06
C ASN A 191 -15.94 8.55 -6.61
N VAL A 192 -16.46 8.12 -5.45
CA VAL A 192 -17.78 8.53 -4.96
C VAL A 192 -17.66 9.38 -3.69
N GLY A 193 -16.73 9.01 -2.81
CA GLY A 193 -16.63 9.58 -1.47
C GLY A 193 -17.74 9.07 -0.54
N VAL A 194 -17.77 9.60 0.67
CA VAL A 194 -18.75 9.23 1.70
C VAL A 194 -19.23 10.48 2.43
N ASN A 195 -20.55 10.65 2.52
CA ASN A 195 -21.16 11.75 3.29
C ASN A 195 -20.73 11.66 4.77
N THR A 196 -20.11 12.72 5.26
CA THR A 196 -19.43 12.76 6.55
C THR A 196 -19.75 14.06 7.27
N TYR A 197 -20.10 13.95 8.55
CA TYR A 197 -20.35 15.10 9.41
C TYR A 197 -19.05 15.57 10.08
N ASP A 198 -18.74 16.85 9.92
CA ASP A 198 -17.64 17.52 10.59
C ASP A 198 -18.13 18.20 11.87
N ALA A 199 -17.77 17.66 13.03
CA ALA A 199 -18.17 18.19 14.32
C ALA A 199 -17.53 19.55 14.64
N TYR A 200 -16.36 19.87 14.05
CA TYR A 200 -15.71 21.17 14.23
C TYR A 200 -16.42 22.27 13.44
N ARG A 201 -16.77 22.00 12.17
CA ARG A 201 -17.47 22.96 11.30
C ARG A 201 -19.00 22.93 11.43
N GLY A 202 -19.57 21.87 11.98
CA GLY A 202 -21.02 21.72 12.17
C GLY A 202 -21.79 21.43 10.87
N GLU A 203 -21.12 20.86 9.86
CA GLU A 203 -21.69 20.65 8.53
C GLU A 203 -21.35 19.27 7.96
N ASN A 204 -22.12 18.84 6.97
CA ASN A 204 -21.82 17.63 6.19
C ASN A 204 -21.00 17.97 4.95
N PHE A 205 -20.13 17.05 4.56
CA PHE A 205 -19.36 17.13 3.34
C PHE A 205 -19.14 15.74 2.73
N ILE A 206 -18.75 15.69 1.45
CA ILE A 206 -18.38 14.43 0.80
C ILE A 206 -16.90 14.19 1.01
N MET A 207 -16.58 13.32 1.98
CA MET A 207 -15.21 12.94 2.28
C MET A 207 -14.68 11.97 1.21
N ARG A 208 -13.63 12.39 0.51
CA ARG A 208 -12.83 11.54 -0.37
C ARG A 208 -11.49 11.20 0.26
N ALA A 209 -10.85 10.14 -0.22
CA ALA A 209 -9.50 9.79 0.20
C ALA A 209 -8.65 9.30 -0.98
N ALA A 210 -7.35 9.55 -0.90
CA ALA A 210 -6.36 9.14 -1.88
C ALA A 210 -5.20 8.41 -1.18
N LEU A 211 -4.77 7.27 -1.73
CA LEU A 211 -3.55 6.60 -1.31
C LEU A 211 -2.37 7.23 -2.03
N MET A 212 -1.46 7.86 -1.29
CA MET A 212 -0.33 8.60 -1.85
C MET A 212 0.87 7.70 -2.14
N TRP A 213 1.20 6.81 -1.20
CA TRP A 213 2.35 5.91 -1.31
C TRP A 213 2.24 4.73 -0.36
N THR A 214 3.07 3.72 -0.61
CA THR A 214 3.29 2.59 0.27
C THR A 214 4.64 2.71 1.00
N ILE A 215 4.69 2.24 2.23
CA ILE A 215 5.88 2.15 3.07
C ILE A 215 6.14 0.67 3.33
N SER A 216 7.27 0.19 2.85
CA SER A 216 7.63 -1.22 2.92
C SER A 216 9.15 -1.36 2.87
N ASP A 217 9.66 -2.42 3.47
CA ASP A 217 11.02 -2.86 3.20
C ASP A 217 11.12 -3.38 1.74
N PHE A 218 12.33 -3.71 1.30
CA PHE A 218 12.55 -4.08 -0.10
C PHE A 218 11.84 -5.40 -0.51
N PRO A 219 11.85 -6.46 0.32
CA PRO A 219 11.01 -7.64 0.08
C PRO A 219 9.50 -7.37 -0.02
N ALA A 220 8.91 -6.65 0.94
CA ALA A 220 7.49 -6.32 0.94
C ALA A 220 7.12 -5.40 -0.22
N TYR A 221 8.03 -4.50 -0.60
CA TYR A 221 7.87 -3.67 -1.78
C TYR A 221 7.69 -4.50 -3.06
N GLY A 222 8.45 -5.58 -3.24
CA GLY A 222 8.30 -6.47 -4.40
C GLY A 222 6.94 -7.17 -4.46
N MET A 223 6.39 -7.54 -3.30
CA MET A 223 5.03 -8.10 -3.22
C MET A 223 3.95 -7.05 -3.51
N LEU A 224 4.13 -5.81 -3.04
CA LEU A 224 3.18 -4.72 -3.28
C LEU A 224 3.20 -4.23 -4.73
N SER A 225 4.38 -4.14 -5.35
CA SER A 225 4.54 -3.64 -6.71
C SER A 225 4.30 -4.72 -7.77
N GLY A 226 4.23 -6.00 -7.37
CA GLY A 226 4.20 -7.13 -8.30
C GLY A 226 5.48 -7.26 -9.14
N TRP A 227 6.59 -6.67 -8.69
CA TRP A 227 7.86 -6.65 -9.42
C TRP A 227 8.94 -7.44 -8.68
N SER A 228 9.86 -8.05 -9.42
CA SER A 228 10.98 -8.75 -8.79
C SER A 228 11.89 -7.76 -8.06
N THR A 229 12.12 -7.98 -6.78
CA THR A 229 13.14 -7.27 -5.99
C THR A 229 14.45 -8.05 -5.88
N HIS A 230 14.61 -9.11 -6.69
CA HIS A 230 15.76 -10.00 -6.68
C HIS A 230 16.45 -10.04 -8.06
N GLY A 231 17.75 -10.36 -8.03
CA GLY A 231 18.56 -10.50 -9.24
C GLY A 231 18.64 -9.21 -10.04
N ASN A 232 18.96 -9.29 -11.33
CA ASN A 232 19.29 -8.11 -12.17
C ASN A 232 18.16 -7.07 -12.23
N LEU A 233 16.92 -7.54 -12.16
CA LEU A 233 15.70 -6.74 -12.32
C LEU A 233 15.21 -6.13 -11.00
N ALA A 234 15.99 -6.16 -9.91
CA ALA A 234 15.52 -5.69 -8.61
C ALA A 234 15.00 -4.24 -8.57
N CYS A 235 15.41 -3.39 -9.52
CA CYS A 235 14.97 -1.99 -9.55
C CYS A 235 13.58 -1.88 -10.22
N PRO A 236 12.54 -1.45 -9.50
CA PRO A 236 11.18 -1.28 -10.04
C PRO A 236 11.04 -0.06 -10.96
N TYR A 237 11.96 0.90 -10.87
CA TYR A 237 11.94 2.12 -11.68
C TYR A 237 12.64 1.89 -13.02
N CYS A 238 13.76 1.16 -13.00
CA CYS A 238 14.48 0.83 -14.21
C CYS A 238 13.87 -0.37 -14.94
N MET A 239 13.25 -1.29 -14.20
CA MET A 239 12.66 -2.53 -14.72
C MET A 239 13.63 -3.28 -15.66
N GLU A 240 13.18 -3.64 -16.86
CA GLU A 240 13.98 -4.29 -17.90
C GLU A 240 15.15 -3.42 -18.43
N GLN A 241 15.08 -2.10 -18.25
CA GLN A 241 16.11 -1.14 -18.69
C GLN A 241 17.21 -0.92 -17.64
N THR A 242 17.30 -1.82 -16.65
CA THR A 242 18.34 -1.82 -15.63
C THR A 242 19.75 -1.93 -16.23
N LYS A 243 20.69 -1.16 -15.69
CA LYS A 243 22.12 -1.22 -16.03
C LYS A 243 22.92 -2.14 -15.09
N SER A 244 22.22 -2.92 -14.27
CA SER A 244 22.86 -3.80 -13.30
C SER A 244 23.72 -4.83 -14.00
N PHE A 245 24.83 -5.21 -13.37
CA PHE A 245 25.78 -6.17 -13.92
C PHE A 245 26.26 -7.15 -12.86
N ARG A 246 26.73 -8.30 -13.31
CA ARG A 246 27.26 -9.34 -12.42
C ARG A 246 28.76 -9.16 -12.25
N LEU A 247 29.24 -9.16 -11.02
CA LEU A 247 30.68 -9.07 -10.74
C LEU A 247 31.38 -10.34 -11.24
N PRO A 248 32.52 -10.23 -11.98
CA PRO A 248 33.15 -11.39 -12.62
C PRO A 248 33.57 -12.50 -11.65
N HIS A 249 34.09 -12.13 -10.48
CA HIS A 249 34.69 -13.09 -9.53
C HIS A 249 33.71 -13.60 -8.48
N SER A 250 32.88 -12.71 -7.91
CA SER A 250 31.93 -13.10 -6.85
C SER A 250 30.60 -13.60 -7.41
N HIS A 251 30.37 -13.38 -8.71
CA HIS A 251 29.10 -13.65 -9.38
C HIS A 251 27.89 -12.99 -8.67
N LYS A 252 28.11 -11.94 -7.86
CA LYS A 252 27.04 -11.16 -7.22
C LYS A 252 26.53 -10.09 -8.16
N GLN A 253 25.24 -9.77 -8.05
CA GLN A 253 24.64 -8.68 -8.79
C GLN A 253 25.05 -7.33 -8.18
N CYS A 254 25.37 -6.37 -9.05
CA CYS A 254 25.84 -5.05 -8.66
C CYS A 254 25.06 -3.97 -9.40
N TRP A 255 24.69 -2.92 -8.66
CA TRP A 255 24.03 -1.71 -9.16
C TRP A 255 24.92 -0.48 -9.01
N PHE A 256 26.20 -0.68 -8.66
CA PHE A 256 27.16 0.40 -8.61
C PHE A 256 27.18 1.13 -9.95
N ASP A 257 27.26 2.45 -9.89
CA ASP A 257 27.30 3.33 -11.06
C ASP A 257 26.04 3.36 -11.96
N CYS A 258 24.97 2.65 -11.60
CA CYS A 258 23.69 2.69 -12.35
C CYS A 258 22.89 3.98 -12.10
N HIS A 259 23.25 4.78 -11.08
CA HIS A 259 22.50 5.96 -10.65
C HIS A 259 22.88 7.23 -11.43
N ARG A 260 24.07 7.28 -12.07
CA ARG A 260 24.53 8.49 -12.78
C ARG A 260 23.61 8.89 -13.94
N GLN A 261 22.87 7.95 -14.51
CA GLN A 261 21.91 8.20 -15.58
C GLN A 261 20.72 9.07 -15.14
N PHE A 262 20.50 9.26 -13.83
CA PHE A 262 19.45 10.12 -13.29
C PHE A 262 19.90 11.56 -13.01
N LEU A 263 21.20 11.86 -13.11
CA LEU A 263 21.73 13.22 -12.94
C LEU A 263 21.41 14.09 -14.18
N PRO A 264 21.45 15.43 -14.10
CA PRO A 264 21.41 16.28 -15.29
C PRO A 264 22.48 15.89 -16.33
N ILE A 265 22.20 16.05 -17.63
CA ILE A 265 23.08 15.56 -18.71
C ILE A 265 24.49 16.18 -18.69
N ASP A 266 24.57 17.41 -18.24
CA ASP A 266 25.77 18.24 -18.09
C ASP A 266 26.49 18.04 -16.74
N HIS A 267 25.90 17.25 -15.82
CA HIS A 267 26.42 17.07 -14.47
C HIS A 267 27.86 16.50 -14.48
N PRO A 268 28.82 17.09 -13.75
CA PRO A 268 30.24 16.70 -13.80
C PRO A 268 30.50 15.21 -13.53
N PHE A 269 29.75 14.61 -12.59
CA PHE A 269 29.90 13.18 -12.25
C PHE A 269 29.63 12.23 -13.42
N ARG A 270 28.83 12.63 -14.42
CA ARG A 270 28.62 11.81 -15.63
C ARG A 270 29.89 11.65 -16.47
N LYS A 271 30.82 12.61 -16.39
CA LYS A 271 32.08 12.63 -17.18
C LYS A 271 33.28 12.07 -16.40
N GLN A 272 33.16 11.87 -15.09
CA GLN A 272 34.24 11.35 -14.25
C GLN A 272 34.51 9.86 -14.54
N LYS A 273 35.77 9.54 -14.87
CA LYS A 273 36.22 8.21 -15.30
C LYS A 273 37.00 7.45 -14.23
N ASP A 274 37.36 8.12 -13.15
CA ASP A 274 38.29 7.71 -12.11
C ASP A 274 37.61 7.53 -10.73
N LYS A 275 36.55 8.30 -10.45
CA LYS A 275 35.79 8.22 -9.19
C LYS A 275 34.69 7.15 -9.14
N PHE A 276 34.30 6.61 -10.30
CA PHE A 276 33.23 5.63 -10.44
C PHE A 276 33.75 4.36 -11.13
N LYS A 277 33.02 3.84 -12.12
CA LYS A 277 33.51 2.74 -12.94
C LYS A 277 34.65 3.24 -13.84
N LYS A 278 35.82 2.59 -13.70
CA LYS A 278 37.05 2.94 -14.42
C LYS A 278 36.78 3.13 -15.91
N ASN A 279 37.27 4.23 -16.47
CA ASN A 279 37.19 4.58 -17.89
C ASN A 279 35.76 4.65 -18.45
N THR A 280 34.74 4.83 -17.60
CA THR A 280 33.33 4.87 -18.02
C THR A 280 32.74 6.27 -17.86
N THR A 281 32.12 6.79 -18.93
CA THR A 281 31.29 8.00 -18.91
C THR A 281 29.83 7.64 -19.10
N GLU A 282 28.93 8.31 -18.40
CA GLU A 282 27.49 8.09 -18.49
C GLU A 282 26.84 9.11 -19.43
N LYS A 283 26.21 8.63 -20.51
CA LYS A 283 25.55 9.45 -21.54
C LYS A 283 24.06 9.15 -21.69
N ALA A 284 23.57 8.08 -21.08
CA ALA A 284 22.17 7.71 -21.22
C ALA A 284 21.26 8.66 -20.45
N LEU A 285 20.03 8.75 -20.93
CA LEU A 285 18.93 9.37 -20.20
C LEU A 285 18.39 8.39 -19.14
N PRO A 286 17.71 8.90 -18.10
CA PRO A 286 17.01 8.02 -17.18
C PRO A 286 15.94 7.22 -17.93
N PRO A 287 15.65 5.97 -17.51
CA PRO A 287 14.55 5.21 -18.10
C PRO A 287 13.23 5.99 -17.95
N PRO A 288 12.30 5.86 -18.93
CA PRO A 288 11.03 6.56 -18.89
C PRO A 288 10.24 6.12 -17.66
N ARG A 289 9.63 7.10 -16.97
CA ARG A 289 8.66 6.82 -15.90
C ARG A 289 7.34 6.46 -16.56
N LEU A 290 6.84 5.26 -16.30
CA LEU A 290 5.56 4.83 -16.84
C LEU A 290 4.40 5.53 -16.11
N SER A 291 3.36 5.88 -16.86
CA SER A 291 2.08 6.30 -16.29
C SER A 291 1.34 5.12 -15.65
N GLY A 292 0.31 5.41 -14.84
CA GLY A 292 -0.55 4.39 -14.28
C GLY A 292 -1.23 3.54 -15.36
N GLU A 293 -1.68 4.16 -16.45
CA GLU A 293 -2.27 3.47 -17.60
C GLU A 293 -1.25 2.56 -18.31
N GLU A 294 -0.02 3.04 -18.53
CA GLU A 294 1.03 2.25 -19.18
C GLU A 294 1.43 1.02 -18.34
N VAL A 295 1.52 1.18 -17.01
CA VAL A 295 1.74 0.06 -16.10
C VAL A 295 0.57 -0.93 -16.17
N TRP A 296 -0.67 -0.43 -16.15
CA TRP A 296 -1.86 -1.26 -16.23
C TRP A 296 -1.94 -2.04 -17.55
N ASP A 297 -1.59 -1.42 -18.66
CA ASP A 297 -1.53 -2.04 -19.99
C ASP A 297 -0.51 -3.16 -20.06
N ARG A 298 0.67 -2.97 -19.44
CA ARG A 298 1.67 -4.02 -19.31
C ARG A 298 1.14 -5.20 -18.50
N LEU A 299 0.53 -4.93 -17.34
CA LEU A 299 -0.03 -5.97 -16.47
C LEU A 299 -1.15 -6.76 -17.16
N ARG A 300 -2.02 -6.09 -17.92
CA ARG A 300 -3.11 -6.74 -18.68
C ARG A 300 -2.61 -7.69 -19.75
N ARG A 301 -1.40 -7.52 -20.28
CA ARG A 301 -0.80 -8.44 -21.27
C ARG A 301 -0.18 -9.69 -20.64
N LEU A 302 -0.01 -9.71 -19.32
CA LEU A 302 0.57 -10.83 -18.58
C LEU A 302 -0.49 -11.83 -18.07
N ASN A 303 -1.75 -11.41 -18.02
CA ASN A 303 -2.92 -12.19 -17.59
C ASN A 303 -3.79 -12.60 -18.77
#